data_AF-A0A5C1AIV6-F1
#
_entry.id   AF-A0A5C1AIV6-F1
#
_cell.length_a   1.000
_cell.length_b   1.000
_cell.length_c   1.000
_cell.angle_alpha   90.00
_cell.angle_beta   90.00
_cell.angle_gamma   90.00
#
_symmetry.space_group_name_H-M   'P 1'
#
loop_
_entity.id
_entity.type
_entity.pdbx_description
1 polymer ?
#
loop_
_entity_poly.entity_id
_entity_poly.type
_entity_poly.pdbx_seq_one_letter_code
_entity_poly.pdbx_strand_id
1 'polypeptide(L)'
;MAFVASTEDVLGTCAKPPDLKRPVVCVDAGGKQLIGDVREPLPVRPGSPAEQDREYTRGGMANLFVAVEPLAGRRHVSVTDRKTGVDCARFLRVLSDEHYPDADRIVLVCDDLSTHTPAALYGAFDPPTARRLAGRFEWHHTPKHGSWLNIAACELGALARQCLGRRIPDRATLAREVAAWEQDRNAAEVTIDWPFTTADARVKLKRL
;
A
#
# COMPACT_ATOMS: atom_id res chain seq x y z
N MET A 1 4.24 -14.36 22.69
CA MET A 1 3.09 -13.63 23.29
C MET A 1 2.74 -12.35 22.53
N ALA A 2 3.63 -11.36 22.39
CA ALA A 2 3.33 -10.11 21.65
C ALA A 2 2.96 -10.32 20.16
N PHE A 3 3.60 -11.27 19.48
CA PHE A 3 3.29 -11.62 18.08
C PHE A 3 1.84 -12.12 17.91
N VAL A 4 1.41 -13.04 18.78
CA VAL A 4 0.07 -13.64 18.74
C VAL A 4 -0.99 -12.57 19.04
N ALA A 5 -0.76 -11.73 20.05
CA ALA A 5 -1.68 -10.64 20.38
C ALA A 5 -1.90 -9.66 19.21
N SER A 6 -0.81 -9.22 18.56
CA SER A 6 -0.90 -8.33 17.40
C SER A 6 -1.57 -9.00 16.20
N THR A 7 -1.34 -10.31 16.02
CA THR A 7 -2.01 -11.09 14.97
C THR A 7 -3.52 -11.15 15.22
N GLU A 8 -3.95 -11.48 16.45
CA GLU A 8 -5.38 -11.51 16.77
C GLU A 8 -6.05 -10.14 16.62
N ASP A 9 -5.36 -9.06 17.00
CA ASP A 9 -5.84 -7.69 16.84
C ASP A 9 -6.06 -7.32 15.36
N VAL A 10 -5.08 -7.58 14.50
CA VAL A 10 -5.20 -7.29 13.05
C VAL A 10 -6.29 -8.15 12.42
N LEU A 11 -6.32 -9.45 12.70
CA LEU A 11 -7.33 -10.35 12.12
C LEU A 11 -8.73 -10.00 12.62
N GLY A 12 -8.89 -9.70 13.91
CA GLY A 12 -10.17 -9.24 14.47
C GLY A 12 -10.62 -7.92 13.86
N THR A 13 -9.68 -7.02 13.56
CA THR A 13 -9.96 -5.72 12.93
C THR A 13 -10.36 -5.87 11.47
N CYS A 14 -9.63 -6.64 10.68
CA CYS A 14 -9.96 -6.90 9.27
C CYS A 14 -11.27 -7.69 9.09
N ALA A 15 -11.68 -8.46 10.09
CA ALA A 15 -12.94 -9.22 10.07
C ALA A 15 -14.19 -8.39 10.46
N LYS A 16 -14.03 -7.13 10.86
CA LYS A 16 -15.17 -6.25 11.19
C LYS A 16 -16.03 -6.02 9.93
N PRO A 17 -17.36 -5.94 10.07
CA PRO A 17 -18.21 -5.61 8.94
C PRO A 17 -17.87 -4.21 8.39
N PRO A 18 -18.12 -3.93 7.10
CA PRO A 18 -17.90 -2.61 6.52
C PRO A 18 -18.66 -1.51 7.28
N ASP A 19 -17.96 -0.41 7.58
CA ASP A 19 -18.51 0.79 8.22
C ASP A 19 -17.96 2.02 7.51
N LEU A 20 -18.85 2.77 6.83
CA LEU A 20 -18.46 3.97 6.07
C LEU A 20 -17.91 5.10 6.97
N LYS A 21 -18.30 5.13 8.25
CA LYS A 21 -17.79 6.11 9.22
C LYS A 21 -16.48 5.65 9.86
N ARG A 22 -16.21 4.35 9.82
CA ARG A 22 -14.96 3.75 10.33
C ARG A 22 -14.35 2.74 9.36
N PRO A 23 -13.94 3.19 8.17
CA PRO A 23 -13.41 2.29 7.15
C PRO A 23 -12.10 1.64 7.63
N VAL A 24 -11.97 0.34 7.37
CA VAL A 24 -10.73 -0.40 7.62
C VAL A 24 -9.84 -0.29 6.39
N VAL A 25 -8.75 0.47 6.53
CA VAL A 25 -7.81 0.76 5.46
C VAL A 25 -6.44 0.18 5.81
N CYS A 26 -5.94 -0.71 4.97
CA CYS A 26 -4.60 -1.24 5.10
C CYS A 26 -3.61 -0.36 4.32
N VAL A 27 -2.45 -0.06 4.89
CA VAL A 27 -1.39 0.75 4.27
C VAL A 27 -0.05 0.02 4.28
N ASP A 28 0.69 0.13 3.17
CA ASP A 28 2.05 -0.36 3.04
C ASP A 28 2.85 0.50 2.03
N ALA A 29 4.16 0.29 1.97
CA ALA A 29 5.04 0.96 1.01
C ALA A 29 5.97 -0.02 0.26
N GLY A 30 6.05 0.14 -1.07
CA GLY A 30 6.89 -0.66 -1.96
C GLY A 30 7.89 0.19 -2.75
N GLY A 31 8.99 -0.42 -3.19
CA GLY A 31 9.97 0.23 -4.06
C GLY A 31 9.91 -0.27 -5.50
N LYS A 32 10.18 0.62 -6.47
CA LYS A 32 10.37 0.26 -7.88
C LYS A 32 11.67 0.83 -8.40
N GLN A 33 12.54 -0.04 -8.90
CA GLN A 33 13.70 0.40 -9.68
C GLN A 33 13.25 0.93 -11.04
N LEU A 34 13.72 2.11 -11.39
CA LEU A 34 13.48 2.76 -12.67
C LEU A 34 14.56 2.29 -13.66
N ILE A 35 14.13 1.70 -14.76
CA ILE A 35 14.97 1.07 -15.77
C ILE A 35 14.48 1.50 -17.15
N GLY A 36 15.36 2.14 -17.90
CA GLY A 36 15.14 2.54 -19.29
C GLY A 36 15.95 1.68 -20.27
N ASP A 37 15.62 1.78 -21.54
CA ASP A 37 16.34 1.09 -22.60
C ASP A 37 17.48 1.97 -23.14
N VAL A 38 18.64 1.36 -23.42
CA VAL A 38 19.76 2.07 -24.07
C VAL A 38 19.45 2.32 -25.55
N ARG A 39 18.73 1.40 -26.17
CA ARG A 39 18.31 1.46 -27.58
C ARG A 39 16.81 1.35 -27.65
N GLU A 40 16.22 2.07 -28.60
CA GLU A 40 14.78 2.01 -28.82
C GLU A 40 14.34 0.57 -29.16
N PRO A 41 13.36 -0.01 -28.45
CA PRO A 41 12.87 -1.35 -28.73
C PRO A 41 12.32 -1.46 -30.15
N LEU A 42 12.64 -2.55 -30.83
CA LEU A 42 12.09 -2.82 -32.16
C LEU A 42 10.60 -3.18 -32.07
N PRO A 43 9.78 -2.79 -33.07
CA PRO A 43 8.41 -3.24 -33.16
C PRO A 43 8.31 -4.77 -33.19
N VAL A 44 7.34 -5.31 -32.45
CA VAL A 44 7.06 -6.74 -32.45
C VAL A 44 6.52 -7.15 -33.82
N ARG A 45 7.05 -8.25 -34.38
CA ARG A 45 6.57 -8.82 -35.64
C ARG A 45 5.44 -9.83 -35.37
N PRO A 46 4.46 -9.95 -36.29
CA PRO A 46 3.44 -10.99 -36.17
C PRO A 46 4.07 -12.39 -36.02
N GLY A 47 3.66 -13.13 -34.99
CA GLY A 47 4.17 -14.47 -34.69
C GLY A 47 5.48 -14.53 -33.91
N SER A 48 6.07 -13.39 -33.51
CA SER A 48 7.28 -13.35 -32.69
C SER A 48 7.00 -12.75 -31.30
N PRO A 49 7.64 -13.24 -30.22
CA PRO A 49 7.57 -12.59 -28.92
C PRO A 49 8.27 -11.23 -28.96
N ALA A 50 7.89 -10.33 -28.05
CA ALA A 50 8.64 -9.09 -27.85
C ALA A 50 10.03 -9.41 -27.31
N GLU A 51 11.06 -8.83 -27.93
CA GLU A 51 12.45 -8.94 -27.48
C GLU A 51 12.87 -7.64 -26.78
N GLN A 52 13.71 -7.77 -25.75
CA GLN A 52 14.24 -6.64 -25.00
C GLN A 52 15.77 -6.72 -24.98
N ASP A 53 16.43 -5.62 -25.32
CA ASP A 53 17.89 -5.54 -25.27
C ASP A 53 18.37 -5.81 -23.84
N ARG A 54 19.48 -6.53 -23.71
CA ARG A 54 20.09 -6.83 -22.40
C ARG A 54 20.67 -5.57 -21.77
N GLU A 55 21.10 -4.60 -22.57
CA GLU A 55 21.57 -3.30 -22.09
C GLU A 55 20.41 -2.43 -21.58
N TYR A 56 20.64 -1.73 -20.47
CA TYR A 56 19.64 -0.86 -19.85
C TYR A 56 20.28 0.32 -19.11
N THR A 57 19.54 1.40 -18.96
CA THR A 57 19.93 2.56 -18.15
C THR A 57 19.24 2.52 -16.80
N ARG A 58 19.95 2.90 -15.73
CA ARG A 58 19.37 2.99 -14.38
C ARG A 58 18.86 4.41 -14.13
N GLY A 59 17.54 4.53 -13.95
CA GLY A 59 16.86 5.78 -13.59
C GLY A 59 16.75 6.03 -12.08
N GLY A 60 17.32 5.16 -11.25
CA GLY A 60 17.26 5.23 -9.79
C GLY A 60 16.12 4.40 -9.19
N MET A 61 15.59 4.86 -8.05
CA MET A 61 14.52 4.19 -7.30
C MET A 61 13.36 5.16 -7.11
N ALA A 62 12.14 4.63 -7.20
CA ALA A 62 10.91 5.28 -6.76
C ALA A 62 10.27 4.49 -5.63
N ASN A 63 9.45 5.16 -4.84
CA ASN A 63 8.62 4.59 -3.78
C ASN A 63 7.14 4.65 -4.16
N LEU A 64 6.37 3.70 -3.66
CA LEU A 64 4.93 3.56 -3.82
C LEU A 64 4.33 3.44 -2.42
N PHE A 65 3.47 4.38 -2.02
CA PHE A 65 2.57 4.16 -0.88
C PHE A 65 1.26 3.60 -1.41
N VAL A 66 0.74 2.55 -0.78
CA VAL A 66 -0.54 1.92 -1.15
C VAL A 66 -1.46 1.96 0.06
N ALA A 67 -2.71 2.35 -0.18
CA ALA A 67 -3.83 2.18 0.73
C ALA A 67 -4.90 1.32 0.06
N VAL A 68 -5.48 0.38 0.79
CA VAL A 68 -6.58 -0.46 0.31
C VAL A 68 -7.64 -0.60 1.39
N GLU A 69 -8.91 -0.37 1.02
CA GLU A 69 -10.08 -0.74 1.80
C GLU A 69 -10.59 -2.08 1.24
N PRO A 70 -10.24 -3.22 1.86
CA PRO A 70 -10.35 -4.54 1.24
C PRO A 70 -11.79 -4.91 0.86
N LEU A 71 -12.74 -4.61 1.75
CA LEU A 71 -14.14 -4.99 1.60
C LEU A 71 -14.94 -4.03 0.71
N ALA A 72 -14.51 -2.78 0.60
CA ALA A 72 -15.12 -1.81 -0.32
C ALA A 72 -14.53 -1.90 -1.74
N GLY A 73 -13.44 -2.66 -1.92
CA GLY A 73 -12.76 -2.74 -3.20
C GLY A 73 -12.30 -1.36 -3.67
N ARG A 74 -11.76 -0.54 -2.76
CA ARG A 74 -11.20 0.80 -3.03
C ARG A 74 -9.72 0.79 -2.69
N ARG A 75 -8.93 1.53 -3.47
CA ARG A 75 -7.49 1.65 -3.27
C ARG A 75 -6.98 2.99 -3.74
N HIS A 76 -5.84 3.40 -3.19
CA HIS A 76 -5.10 4.56 -3.63
C HIS A 76 -3.59 4.27 -3.63
N VAL A 77 -2.89 4.69 -4.69
CA VAL A 77 -1.45 4.53 -4.82
C VAL A 77 -0.77 5.87 -5.12
N SER A 78 0.21 6.23 -4.29
CA SER A 78 1.03 7.43 -4.50
C SER A 78 2.46 7.08 -4.87
N VAL A 79 2.93 7.58 -6.02
CA VAL A 79 4.34 7.49 -6.43
C VAL A 79 5.13 8.65 -5.83
N THR A 80 6.21 8.33 -5.11
CA THR A 80 7.06 9.29 -4.40
C THR A 80 8.53 8.99 -4.63
N ASP A 81 9.42 9.95 -4.38
CA ASP A 81 10.87 9.73 -4.50
C ASP A 81 11.46 8.95 -3.32
N ARG A 82 10.84 9.09 -2.15
CA ARG A 82 11.35 8.57 -0.88
C ARG A 82 10.22 8.02 -0.03
N LYS A 83 10.59 7.19 0.94
CA LYS A 83 9.69 6.64 1.97
C LYS A 83 9.98 7.23 3.35
N THR A 84 10.12 8.55 3.44
CA THR A 84 10.40 9.20 4.73
C THR A 84 9.13 9.31 5.58
N GLY A 85 9.29 9.61 6.87
CA GLY A 85 8.13 9.90 7.73
C GLY A 85 7.31 11.09 7.21
N VAL A 86 7.96 12.09 6.60
CA VAL A 86 7.27 13.24 5.99
C VAL A 86 6.45 12.81 4.76
N ASP A 87 7.00 11.93 3.92
CA ASP A 87 6.27 11.42 2.76
C ASP A 87 5.07 10.58 3.19
N CYS A 88 5.25 9.72 4.20
CA CYS A 88 4.16 8.95 4.79
C CYS A 88 3.07 9.86 5.39
N ALA A 89 3.44 10.89 6.15
CA ALA A 89 2.50 11.81 6.74
C ALA A 89 1.68 12.57 5.68
N ARG A 90 2.30 12.94 4.56
CA ARG A 90 1.60 13.54 3.41
C ARG A 90 0.63 12.57 2.77
N PHE A 91 1.03 11.31 2.58
CA PHE A 91 0.15 10.25 2.09
C PHE A 91 -1.07 10.04 3.00
N LEU A 92 -0.85 9.98 4.31
CA LEU A 92 -1.94 9.86 5.29
C LEU A 92 -2.85 11.09 5.31
N ARG A 93 -2.32 12.29 5.11
CA ARG A 93 -3.15 13.49 4.97
C ARG A 93 -4.08 13.40 3.77
N VAL A 94 -3.57 13.01 2.60
CA VAL A 94 -4.38 12.80 1.38
C VAL A 94 -5.46 11.74 1.65
N LEU A 95 -5.09 10.64 2.30
CA LEU A 95 -6.04 9.59 2.69
C LEU A 95 -7.18 10.15 3.58
N SER A 96 -6.84 10.93 4.61
CA SER A 96 -7.81 11.52 5.54
C SER A 96 -8.69 12.58 4.89
N ASP A 97 -8.09 13.52 4.17
CA ASP A 97 -8.74 14.76 3.78
C ASP A 97 -9.40 14.66 2.39
N GLU A 98 -8.96 13.73 1.53
CA GLU A 98 -9.44 13.60 0.15
C GLU A 98 -10.18 12.28 -0.10
N HIS A 99 -9.66 11.14 0.37
CA HIS A 99 -10.29 9.83 0.09
C HIS A 99 -11.39 9.45 1.08
N TYR A 100 -11.25 9.88 2.33
CA TYR A 100 -12.19 9.61 3.42
C TYR A 100 -12.54 10.87 4.24
N PRO A 101 -12.96 11.98 3.60
CA PRO A 101 -13.28 13.22 4.32
C PRO A 101 -14.42 13.02 5.33
N ASP A 102 -15.41 12.20 4.97
CA ASP A 102 -16.65 12.00 5.75
C ASP A 102 -16.59 10.87 6.78
N ALA A 103 -15.49 10.10 6.82
CA ALA A 103 -15.26 9.14 7.88
C ALA A 103 -15.09 9.89 9.21
N ASP A 104 -15.52 9.33 10.33
CA ASP A 104 -15.22 9.92 11.64
C ASP A 104 -13.77 9.59 12.01
N ARG A 105 -13.36 8.36 11.72
CA ARG A 105 -12.02 7.83 12.00
C ARG A 105 -11.70 6.67 11.07
N ILE A 106 -10.51 6.67 10.49
CA ILE A 106 -10.00 5.59 9.63
C ILE A 106 -9.31 4.56 10.52
N VAL A 107 -9.74 3.31 10.43
CA VAL A 107 -9.10 2.18 11.12
C VAL A 107 -7.93 1.73 10.26
N LEU A 108 -6.74 2.16 10.63
CA LEU A 108 -5.52 2.04 9.85
C LEU A 108 -4.73 0.79 10.26
N VAL A 109 -4.67 -0.20 9.37
CA VAL A 109 -3.81 -1.39 9.53
C VAL A 109 -2.52 -1.16 8.76
N CYS A 110 -1.36 -1.26 9.39
CA CYS A 110 -0.07 -1.07 8.70
C CYS A 110 1.04 -1.92 9.31
N ASP A 111 2.18 -2.02 8.63
CA ASP A 111 3.35 -2.67 9.21
C ASP A 111 3.97 -1.84 10.35
N ASP A 112 4.81 -2.49 11.16
CA ASP A 112 5.50 -1.86 12.30
C ASP A 112 6.76 -1.08 11.85
N LEU A 113 6.58 -0.20 10.86
CA LEU A 113 7.62 0.67 10.34
C LEU A 113 7.68 1.98 11.14
N SER A 114 8.88 2.52 11.37
CA SER A 114 9.06 3.75 12.16
C SER A 114 8.35 4.99 11.59
N THR A 115 8.02 4.97 10.30
CA THR A 115 7.25 6.03 9.63
C THR A 115 5.74 5.89 9.81
N HIS A 116 5.25 4.72 10.18
CA HIS A 116 3.83 4.45 10.43
C HIS A 116 3.49 4.76 11.88
N THR A 117 3.69 6.00 12.30
CA THR A 117 3.41 6.41 13.67
C THR A 117 2.80 7.81 13.70
N PRO A 118 2.02 8.15 14.74
CA PRO A 118 1.57 9.52 14.95
C PRO A 118 2.72 10.54 14.97
N ALA A 119 3.91 10.14 15.42
CA ALA A 119 5.09 11.00 15.45
C ALA A 119 5.50 11.49 14.05
N ALA A 120 5.30 10.69 12.99
CA ALA A 120 5.56 11.12 11.62
C ALA A 120 4.68 12.33 11.22
N LEU A 121 3.44 12.39 11.72
CA LEU A 121 2.53 13.52 11.48
C LEU A 121 3.06 14.80 12.14
N TYR A 122 3.54 14.72 13.38
CA TYR A 122 4.14 15.86 14.09
C TYR A 122 5.49 16.28 13.51
N GLY A 123 6.21 15.36 12.86
CA GLY A 123 7.42 15.68 12.12
C GLY A 123 7.16 16.40 10.79
N ALA A 124 5.94 16.33 10.25
CA ALA A 124 5.60 16.84 8.92
C ALA A 124 4.70 18.09 8.91
N PHE A 125 3.88 18.29 9.94
CA PHE A 125 2.88 19.36 10.00
C PHE A 125 2.96 20.17 11.29
N ASP A 126 2.37 21.37 11.27
CA ASP A 126 2.18 22.18 12.48
C ASP A 126 1.37 21.42 13.54
N PRO A 127 1.55 21.70 14.85
CA PRO A 127 0.92 20.92 15.92
C PRO A 127 -0.62 20.82 15.82
N PRO A 128 -1.37 21.89 15.49
CA PRO A 128 -2.81 21.78 15.23
C PRO A 128 -3.16 20.79 14.12
N THR A 129 -2.51 20.88 12.95
CA THR A 129 -2.75 19.97 11.82
C THR A 129 -2.37 18.53 12.17
N ALA A 130 -1.20 18.33 12.78
CA ALA A 130 -0.72 17.01 13.19
C ALA A 130 -1.67 16.36 14.21
N ARG A 131 -2.14 17.11 15.22
CA ARG A 131 -3.09 16.61 16.22
C ARG A 131 -4.44 16.24 15.60
N ARG A 132 -4.95 17.06 14.68
CA ARG A 132 -6.18 16.76 13.93
C ARG A 132 -6.04 15.44 13.19
N LEU A 133 -4.98 15.30 12.38
CA LEU A 133 -4.71 14.08 11.61
C LEU A 133 -4.49 12.86 12.51
N ALA A 134 -3.74 12.99 13.61
CA ALA A 134 -3.55 11.89 14.55
C ALA A 134 -4.88 11.38 15.14
N GLY A 135 -5.85 12.28 15.36
CA GLY A 135 -7.20 11.93 15.80
C GLY A 135 -8.02 11.17 14.75
N ARG A 136 -7.70 11.32 13.46
CA ARG A 136 -8.36 10.67 12.32
C ARG A 136 -8.00 9.20 12.18
N PHE A 137 -6.92 8.72 12.81
CA PHE A 137 -6.43 7.36 12.62
C PHE A 137 -6.50 6.54 13.91
N GLU A 138 -7.04 5.33 13.80
CA GLU A 138 -6.94 4.26 14.79
C GLU A 138 -5.92 3.25 14.30
N TRP A 139 -4.79 3.15 14.99
CA TRP A 139 -3.62 2.41 14.51
C TRP A 139 -3.66 0.96 14.97
N HIS A 140 -3.53 0.05 14.01
CA HIS A 140 -3.32 -1.37 14.21
C HIS A 140 -2.06 -1.80 13.46
N HIS A 141 -1.09 -2.34 14.19
CA HIS A 141 0.19 -2.74 13.61
C HIS A 141 0.24 -4.26 13.44
N THR A 142 0.60 -4.72 12.24
CA THR A 142 0.99 -6.11 12.08
C THR A 142 2.23 -6.41 12.92
N PRO A 143 2.37 -7.61 13.49
CA PRO A 143 3.55 -7.94 14.28
C PRO A 143 4.82 -7.82 13.44
N LYS A 144 5.95 -7.55 14.11
CA LYS A 144 7.27 -7.62 13.47
C LYS A 144 7.45 -8.96 12.76
N HIS A 145 7.97 -8.91 11.54
CA HIS A 145 8.10 -10.06 10.62
C HIS A 145 6.76 -10.69 10.18
N GLY A 146 5.64 -10.00 10.40
CA GLY A 146 4.29 -10.42 10.03
C GLY A 146 3.70 -9.66 8.85
N SER A 147 4.51 -9.14 7.93
CA SER A 147 4.04 -8.35 6.77
C SER A 147 3.05 -9.10 5.89
N TRP A 148 3.09 -10.44 5.90
CA TRP A 148 2.11 -11.30 5.23
C TRP A 148 0.68 -11.16 5.78
N LEU A 149 0.48 -10.54 6.94
CA LEU A 149 -0.85 -10.20 7.49
C LEU A 149 -1.37 -8.84 6.97
N ASN A 150 -0.53 -8.03 6.33
CA ASN A 150 -0.93 -6.73 5.82
C ASN A 150 -1.52 -6.88 4.40
N ILE A 151 -2.82 -6.64 4.24
CA ILE A 151 -3.50 -6.76 2.95
C ILE A 151 -2.93 -5.77 1.91
N ALA A 152 -2.43 -4.60 2.35
CA ALA A 152 -1.77 -3.67 1.44
C ALA A 152 -0.48 -4.25 0.83
N ALA A 153 0.23 -5.13 1.54
CA ALA A 153 1.38 -5.84 0.98
C ALA A 153 0.95 -6.81 -0.13
N CYS A 154 -0.21 -7.47 0.02
CA CYS A 154 -0.79 -8.30 -1.04
C CYS A 154 -1.19 -7.48 -2.27
N GLU A 155 -1.79 -6.30 -2.07
CA GLU A 155 -2.19 -5.40 -3.16
C GLU A 155 -0.96 -4.83 -3.90
N LEU A 156 0.12 -4.50 -3.17
CA LEU A 156 1.43 -4.21 -3.76
C LEU A 156 1.94 -5.37 -4.64
N GLY A 157 1.79 -6.61 -4.18
CA GLY A 157 2.12 -7.81 -4.95
C GLY A 157 1.25 -8.00 -6.19
N ALA A 158 -0.01 -7.59 -6.16
CA ALA A 158 -0.89 -7.56 -7.34
C ALA A 158 -0.43 -6.49 -8.33
N LEU A 159 -0.20 -5.25 -7.87
CA LEU A 159 0.34 -4.16 -8.68
C LEU A 159 1.67 -4.55 -9.33
N ALA A 160 2.57 -5.19 -8.58
CA ALA A 160 3.86 -5.62 -9.08
C ALA A 160 3.74 -6.59 -10.26
N ARG A 161 2.86 -7.60 -10.14
CA ARG A 161 2.65 -8.61 -11.19
C ARG A 161 1.88 -8.07 -12.40
N GLN A 162 0.88 -7.22 -12.16
CA GLN A 162 -0.04 -6.75 -13.20
C GLN A 162 0.51 -5.54 -13.97
N CYS A 163 1.28 -4.67 -13.31
CA CYS A 163 1.71 -3.40 -13.88
C CYS A 163 3.24 -3.24 -13.88
N LEU A 164 3.92 -3.58 -12.79
CA LEU A 164 5.32 -3.18 -12.60
C LEU A 164 6.35 -4.20 -13.09
N GLY A 165 5.93 -5.32 -13.67
CA GLY A 165 6.82 -6.37 -14.19
C GLY A 165 7.68 -5.96 -15.39
N ARG A 166 7.43 -4.77 -15.97
CA ARG A 166 8.16 -4.22 -17.13
C ARG A 166 9.23 -3.19 -16.75
N ARG A 167 10.08 -2.85 -17.72
CA ARG A 167 10.97 -1.67 -17.65
C ARG A 167 10.12 -0.41 -17.65
N ILE A 168 10.43 0.49 -16.71
CA ILE A 168 9.75 1.76 -16.54
C ILE A 168 10.86 2.80 -16.35
N PRO A 169 11.10 3.69 -17.34
CA PRO A 169 12.32 4.49 -17.41
C PRO A 169 12.39 5.57 -16.34
N ASP A 170 11.24 6.14 -15.99
CA ASP A 170 11.17 7.33 -15.15
C ASP A 170 9.90 7.35 -14.28
N ARG A 171 9.87 8.28 -13.32
CA ARG A 171 8.79 8.42 -12.35
C ARG A 171 7.48 8.90 -12.96
N ALA A 172 7.52 9.74 -13.99
CA ALA A 172 6.31 10.24 -14.63
C ALA A 172 5.59 9.11 -15.37
N THR A 173 6.36 8.26 -16.08
CA THR A 173 5.85 7.02 -16.66
C THR A 173 5.29 6.12 -15.56
N LEU A 174 6.04 5.88 -14.48
CA LEU A 174 5.55 5.05 -13.35
C LEU A 174 4.20 5.56 -12.80
N ALA A 175 4.09 6.86 -12.56
CA ALA A 175 2.87 7.48 -12.02
C ALA A 175 1.67 7.29 -12.95
N ARG A 176 1.86 7.46 -14.26
CA ARG A 176 0.80 7.24 -15.26
C ARG A 176 0.33 5.78 -15.29
N GLU A 177 1.27 4.84 -15.31
CA GLU A 177 0.93 3.41 -15.35
C GLU A 177 0.24 2.94 -14.06
N VAL A 178 0.71 3.41 -12.91
CA VAL A 178 0.09 3.14 -11.61
C VAL A 178 -1.32 3.74 -11.53
N ALA A 179 -1.50 4.98 -11.99
CA ALA A 179 -2.80 5.64 -12.00
C ALA A 179 -3.81 4.90 -12.87
N ALA A 180 -3.40 4.44 -14.07
CA ALA A 180 -4.26 3.62 -14.94
C ALA A 180 -4.66 2.31 -14.27
N TRP A 181 -3.69 1.60 -13.66
CA TRP A 181 -3.96 0.37 -12.93
C TRP A 181 -4.90 0.57 -11.73
N GLU A 182 -4.71 1.65 -10.98
CA GLU A 182 -5.58 2.02 -9.85
C GLU A 182 -7.01 2.30 -10.33
N GLN A 183 -7.17 3.07 -11.41
CA GLN A 183 -8.47 3.37 -12.00
C GLN A 183 -9.20 2.10 -12.44
N ASP A 184 -8.54 1.20 -13.16
CA ASP A 184 -9.14 -0.04 -13.64
C ASP A 184 -9.62 -0.92 -12.47
N ARG A 185 -8.82 -1.06 -11.42
CA ARG A 185 -9.19 -1.88 -10.24
C ARG A 185 -10.26 -1.23 -9.37
N ASN A 186 -10.23 0.10 -9.23
CA ASN A 186 -11.29 0.86 -8.58
C ASN A 186 -12.62 0.71 -9.34
N ALA A 187 -12.61 0.84 -10.67
CA ALA A 187 -13.80 0.68 -11.50
C ALA A 187 -14.39 -0.74 -11.44
N ALA A 188 -13.52 -1.75 -11.31
CA ALA A 188 -13.94 -3.15 -11.15
C ALA A 188 -14.33 -3.53 -9.71
N GLU A 189 -14.24 -2.61 -8.74
CA GLU A 189 -14.54 -2.83 -7.32
C GLU A 189 -13.90 -4.10 -6.75
N VAL A 190 -12.66 -4.40 -7.17
CA VAL A 190 -11.99 -5.67 -6.81
C VAL A 190 -11.81 -5.76 -5.29
N THR A 191 -12.63 -6.56 -4.63
CA THR A 191 -12.54 -6.83 -3.20
C THR A 191 -11.47 -7.87 -2.88
N ILE A 192 -10.99 -7.86 -1.65
CA ILE A 192 -10.04 -8.84 -1.13
C ILE A 192 -10.68 -9.51 0.08
N ASP A 193 -11.08 -10.77 -0.10
CA ASP A 193 -11.55 -11.62 1.00
C ASP A 193 -10.34 -12.32 1.65
N TRP A 194 -10.29 -12.27 2.98
CA TRP A 194 -9.17 -12.80 3.75
C TRP A 194 -9.58 -14.11 4.45
N PRO A 195 -9.13 -15.28 3.96
CA PRO A 195 -9.61 -16.56 4.46
C PRO A 195 -8.97 -17.00 5.79
N PHE A 196 -7.94 -16.31 6.28
CA PHE A 196 -7.22 -16.70 7.50
C PHE A 196 -7.79 -15.98 8.73
N THR A 197 -8.41 -16.74 9.63
CA THR A 197 -9.18 -16.19 10.75
C THR A 197 -8.41 -16.19 12.08
N THR A 198 -8.95 -15.49 13.09
CA THR A 198 -8.45 -15.56 14.47
C THR A 198 -8.50 -16.99 15.03
N ALA A 199 -9.49 -17.79 14.64
CA ALA A 199 -9.56 -19.21 15.00
C ALA A 199 -8.39 -20.01 14.41
N ASP A 200 -8.06 -19.77 13.13
CA ASP A 200 -6.90 -20.39 12.49
C ASP A 200 -5.58 -19.98 13.16
N ALA A 201 -5.44 -18.70 13.51
CA ALA A 201 -4.27 -18.17 14.20
C ALA A 201 -4.05 -18.85 15.56
N ARG A 202 -5.12 -19.03 16.35
CA ARG A 202 -5.07 -19.74 17.64
C ARG A 202 -4.68 -21.21 17.54
N VAL A 203 -4.82 -21.84 16.38
CA VAL A 203 -4.36 -23.21 16.14
C VAL A 203 -2.93 -23.21 15.62
N LYS A 204 -2.65 -22.44 14.56
CA LYS A 204 -1.35 -22.46 13.87
C LYS A 204 -0.22 -21.81 14.66
N LEU A 205 -0.50 -20.75 15.43
CA LEU A 205 0.52 -19.98 16.14
C LEU A 205 0.83 -20.52 17.55
N LYS A 206 0.21 -21.62 17.99
CA LYS A 206 0.50 -22.29 19.29
C LYS A 206 1.94 -22.77 19.43
N ARG A 207 2.67 -22.89 18.32
CA ARG A 207 4.03 -23.45 18.25
C ARG A 207 5.11 -22.39 18.00
N LEU A 208 4.76 -21.10 18.05
CA LEU A 208 5.67 -19.95 17.88
C LEU A 208 5.97 -19.25 19.20
#